data_AF-A0A970JSK9-F1
#
_entry.id   AF-A0A970JSK9-F1
#
_cell.length_a   1.000
_cell.length_b   1.000
_cell.length_c   1.000
_cell.angle_alpha   90.00
_cell.angle_beta   90.00
_cell.angle_gamma   90.00
#
_symmetry.space_group_name_H-M   'P 1'
#
loop_
_entity.id
_entity.type
_entity.pdbx_description
1 polymer ?
#
loop_
_entity_poly.entity_id
_entity_poly.type
_entity_poly.pdbx_seq_one_letter_code
_entity_poly.pdbx_strand_id
1 'polypeptide(L)'
;MIITAGSAAAQTFFCEVDAAKVTLRVPVPEGSSYRVWQNTNPMKVIVDLDHELPNLPVNREFKDAALKAVRASRGPGAIGTRIVMDFNYFMPEVESQLDGEWLTISVNKLYVDSSVITVAHGVRYGHMRKGIAAGPLIINFIEVRYLDPLIEIRSVLSQDQIYGRERVSSMAKRSQAIAAANGLYFAVDGRPLGLLAIDGRIISEPYANRTAIGIKPGEIVIDQVSLEGRVKLSDGQEFGVSGINRPRLADELIIYTPDYGENSRTNIYGVDLIVVDEIVVDKVTGAAVIPKNGIVVSGHGLARDFLQQVEIGDSIEVELKLNPDWLEQGFQHIIGGGPRLVKDGQVYITAGEERFQADIASGRAPRTALGVTADRRLLIVTVNGRQPGISVGMTLEELAELMIELGAVDAMNLDGGGSTTMVIRDRVLNIPSDGTERPVSNAIVIITPESRE
;
A
#
# COMPACT_ATOMS: atom_id res chain seq x y z
N MET A 1 20.53 -26.78 -1.24
CA MET A 1 21.35 -27.65 -0.37
C MET A 1 21.53 -28.97 -1.11
N ILE A 2 22.69 -29.18 -1.73
CA ILE A 2 23.00 -30.47 -2.39
C ILE A 2 23.48 -31.40 -1.28
N ILE A 3 22.63 -32.36 -0.90
CA ILE A 3 23.05 -33.49 -0.07
C ILE A 3 23.09 -34.69 -1.02
N THR A 4 24.23 -34.88 -1.66
CA THR A 4 24.56 -36.14 -2.35
C THR A 4 24.98 -37.16 -1.32
N ALA A 5 24.21 -38.23 -1.19
CA ALA A 5 24.61 -39.43 -0.48
C ALA A 5 24.56 -40.64 -1.43
N GLY A 6 25.65 -41.38 -1.50
CA GLY A 6 25.65 -42.81 -1.83
C GLY A 6 25.80 -43.20 -3.30
N SER A 7 26.59 -44.26 -3.50
CA SER A 7 26.96 -44.93 -4.74
C SER A 7 25.81 -45.29 -5.70
N ALA A 8 26.13 -45.35 -6.99
CA ALA A 8 25.26 -45.55 -8.17
C ALA A 8 24.54 -46.91 -8.30
N ALA A 9 23.94 -47.46 -7.24
CA ALA A 9 23.02 -48.59 -7.35
C ALA A 9 21.88 -48.42 -6.33
N ALA A 10 20.64 -48.34 -6.84
CA ALA A 10 19.36 -48.12 -6.15
C ALA A 10 19.00 -46.65 -5.80
N GLN A 11 18.71 -45.83 -6.81
CA GLN A 11 17.98 -44.57 -6.62
C GLN A 11 16.58 -44.67 -7.25
N THR A 12 15.55 -44.50 -6.42
CA THR A 12 14.13 -44.70 -6.73
C THR A 12 13.56 -43.57 -7.61
N PHE A 13 13.87 -42.31 -7.29
CA PHE A 13 13.64 -41.08 -8.07
C PHE A 13 14.34 -39.93 -7.32
N PHE A 14 14.54 -38.78 -7.97
CA PHE A 14 15.19 -37.60 -7.38
C PHE A 14 14.27 -36.41 -7.41
N CYS A 15 14.22 -35.67 -6.30
CA CYS A 15 13.55 -34.36 -6.27
C CYS A 15 14.54 -33.30 -5.80
N GLU A 16 14.75 -32.30 -6.65
CA GLU A 16 15.58 -31.13 -6.39
C GLU A 16 14.70 -29.89 -6.31
N VAL A 17 14.99 -29.04 -5.33
CA VAL A 17 14.28 -27.78 -5.10
C VAL A 17 15.32 -26.67 -5.09
N ASP A 18 15.22 -25.75 -6.04
CA ASP A 18 16.02 -24.54 -6.10
C ASP A 18 15.11 -23.29 -5.99
N ALA A 19 15.69 -22.09 -6.10
CA ALA A 19 14.94 -20.85 -5.96
C ALA A 19 13.91 -20.62 -7.08
N ALA A 20 14.18 -21.14 -8.28
CA ALA A 20 13.42 -20.86 -9.49
C ALA A 20 12.46 -21.99 -9.90
N LYS A 21 12.77 -23.24 -9.53
CA LYS A 21 11.98 -24.41 -9.93
C LYS A 21 12.08 -25.58 -8.95
N VAL A 22 11.15 -26.51 -9.12
CA VAL A 22 11.17 -27.84 -8.53
C VAL A 22 11.34 -28.85 -9.66
N THR A 23 12.31 -29.75 -9.54
CA THR A 23 12.59 -30.78 -10.54
C THR A 23 12.41 -32.16 -9.93
N LEU A 24 11.60 -33.02 -10.54
CA LEU A 24 11.46 -34.44 -10.21
C LEU A 24 11.99 -35.28 -11.38
N ARG A 25 12.97 -36.15 -11.13
CA ARG A 25 13.51 -37.09 -12.11
C ARG A 25 13.18 -38.52 -11.69
N VAL A 26 12.52 -39.27 -12.56
CA VAL A 26 12.04 -40.62 -12.28
C VAL A 26 12.39 -41.56 -13.44
N PRO A 27 12.83 -42.80 -13.16
CA PRO A 27 13.10 -43.74 -14.23
C PRO A 27 11.80 -44.21 -14.90
N VAL A 28 11.84 -44.35 -16.22
CA VAL A 28 10.80 -44.93 -17.07
C VAL A 28 11.51 -45.87 -18.05
N PRO A 29 11.60 -47.18 -17.73
CA PRO A 29 12.27 -48.16 -18.58
C PRO A 29 11.70 -48.20 -19.99
N GLU A 30 12.50 -48.64 -20.97
CA GLU A 30 12.01 -48.79 -22.34
C GLU A 30 10.76 -49.70 -22.40
N GLY A 31 9.73 -49.24 -23.11
CA GLY A 31 8.44 -49.95 -23.24
C GLY A 31 7.45 -49.72 -22.10
N SER A 32 7.82 -49.02 -21.01
CA SER A 32 6.88 -48.58 -19.98
C SER A 32 6.09 -47.35 -20.41
N SER A 33 4.86 -47.28 -19.90
CA SER A 33 3.95 -46.15 -20.04
C SER A 33 3.93 -45.29 -18.77
N TYR A 34 3.72 -44.00 -18.96
CA TYR A 34 3.58 -43.04 -17.87
C TYR A 34 2.52 -41.98 -18.19
N ARG A 35 2.05 -41.30 -17.15
CA ARG A 35 1.16 -40.15 -17.27
C ARG A 35 1.53 -39.08 -16.25
N VAL A 36 1.75 -37.87 -16.73
CA VAL A 36 1.89 -36.66 -15.89
C VAL A 36 0.61 -35.84 -15.99
N TRP A 37 0.05 -35.45 -14.87
CA TRP A 37 -1.12 -34.57 -14.83
C TRP A 37 -1.15 -33.77 -13.53
N GLN A 38 -1.97 -32.72 -13.48
CA GLN A 38 -2.08 -31.86 -12.32
C GLN A 38 -3.52 -31.66 -11.86
N ASN A 39 -3.70 -31.44 -10.56
CA ASN A 39 -4.90 -30.85 -9.99
C ASN A 39 -4.53 -29.43 -9.52
N THR A 40 -5.43 -28.46 -9.69
CA THR A 40 -5.19 -27.06 -9.32
C THR A 40 -5.78 -26.69 -7.96
N ASN A 41 -6.68 -27.53 -7.41
CA ASN A 41 -7.24 -27.33 -6.07
C ASN A 41 -7.55 -28.68 -5.38
N PRO A 42 -6.73 -29.15 -4.42
CA PRO A 42 -5.42 -28.61 -4.05
C PRO A 42 -4.38 -28.80 -5.17
N MET A 43 -3.37 -27.90 -5.22
CA MET A 43 -2.31 -27.97 -6.23
C MET A 43 -1.45 -29.22 -6.04
N LYS A 44 -1.49 -30.11 -7.03
CA LYS A 44 -0.71 -31.35 -7.05
C LYS A 44 -0.21 -31.63 -8.45
N VAL A 45 1.03 -32.10 -8.57
CA VAL A 45 1.53 -32.75 -9.78
C VAL A 45 1.62 -34.23 -9.52
N ILE A 46 1.01 -35.03 -10.38
CA ILE A 46 0.85 -36.47 -10.21
C ILE A 46 1.52 -37.17 -11.39
N VAL A 47 2.38 -38.12 -11.08
CA VAL A 47 3.07 -38.98 -12.03
C VAL A 47 2.62 -40.41 -11.78
N ASP A 48 1.92 -41.00 -12.74
CA ASP A 48 1.54 -42.41 -12.73
C ASP A 48 2.48 -43.19 -13.65
N LEU A 49 3.05 -44.27 -13.12
CA LEU A 49 3.90 -45.21 -13.83
C LEU A 49 3.25 -46.59 -13.82
N ASP A 50 3.37 -47.32 -14.92
CA ASP A 50 2.86 -48.70 -15.00
C ASP A 50 3.74 -49.74 -14.29
N HIS A 51 4.96 -49.39 -13.91
CA HIS A 51 5.90 -50.24 -13.21
C HIS A 51 6.10 -49.83 -11.74
N GLU A 52 6.62 -50.75 -10.93
CA GLU A 52 6.89 -50.51 -9.51
C GLU A 52 8.31 -50.01 -9.28
N LEU A 53 8.42 -48.85 -8.62
CA LEU A 53 9.69 -48.36 -8.12
C LEU A 53 10.06 -49.09 -6.81
N PRO A 54 11.36 -49.32 -6.54
CA PRO A 54 11.79 -49.97 -5.31
C PRO A 54 11.61 -49.06 -4.07
N ASN A 55 11.52 -49.63 -2.88
CA ASN A 55 11.48 -48.90 -1.60
C ASN A 55 10.24 -47.98 -1.41
N LEU A 56 9.09 -48.40 -1.91
CA LEU A 56 7.80 -47.75 -1.63
C LEU A 56 7.21 -48.27 -0.30
N PRO A 57 6.47 -47.43 0.47
CA PRO A 57 6.14 -46.04 0.18
C PRO A 57 7.24 -45.06 0.60
N VAL A 58 7.28 -43.92 -0.10
CA VAL A 58 8.14 -42.77 0.24
C VAL A 58 7.24 -41.60 0.63
N ASN A 59 7.58 -40.90 1.71
CA ASN A 59 7.01 -39.60 2.05
C ASN A 59 8.12 -38.68 2.51
N ARG A 60 8.37 -37.60 1.77
CA ARG A 60 9.41 -36.62 2.07
C ARG A 60 8.81 -35.22 2.12
N GLU A 61 8.94 -34.56 3.26
CA GLU A 61 8.55 -33.16 3.43
C GLU A 61 9.69 -32.20 3.06
N PHE A 62 9.34 -31.01 2.60
CA PHE A 62 10.28 -29.97 2.19
C PHE A 62 9.99 -28.67 2.94
N LYS A 63 11.06 -28.01 3.37
CA LYS A 63 11.00 -26.65 3.93
C LYS A 63 11.21 -25.63 2.80
N ASP A 64 10.26 -25.57 1.87
CA ASP A 64 10.25 -24.65 0.74
C ASP A 64 8.90 -23.91 0.65
N ALA A 65 8.91 -22.71 0.08
CA ALA A 65 7.69 -21.92 -0.06
C ALA A 65 6.65 -22.62 -0.96
N ALA A 66 7.11 -23.20 -2.07
CA ALA A 66 6.28 -23.85 -3.09
C ALA A 66 6.00 -25.31 -2.75
N LEU A 67 7.05 -26.14 -2.63
CA LEU A 67 6.89 -27.59 -2.47
C LEU A 67 6.69 -27.95 -1.00
N LYS A 68 5.57 -28.63 -0.71
CA LYS A 68 5.25 -29.13 0.63
C LYS A 68 5.83 -30.52 0.87
N ALA A 69 5.51 -31.45 -0.03
CA ALA A 69 5.90 -32.84 0.12
C ALA A 69 5.95 -33.55 -1.23
N VAL A 70 6.73 -34.62 -1.30
CA VAL A 70 6.68 -35.62 -2.37
C VAL A 70 6.38 -36.97 -1.75
N ARG A 71 5.33 -37.61 -2.27
CA ARG A 71 4.85 -38.92 -1.82
C ARG A 71 4.88 -39.89 -2.97
N ALA A 72 5.36 -41.11 -2.74
CA ALA A 72 5.28 -42.19 -3.71
C ALA A 72 4.71 -43.44 -3.04
N SER A 73 3.79 -44.13 -3.72
CA SER A 73 3.20 -45.37 -3.24
C SER A 73 2.78 -46.26 -4.42
N ARG A 74 2.43 -47.52 -4.15
CA ARG A 74 1.75 -48.36 -5.15
C ARG A 74 0.47 -47.65 -5.61
N GLY A 75 0.27 -47.59 -6.91
CA GLY A 75 -0.90 -46.95 -7.52
C GLY A 75 -2.14 -47.84 -7.47
N PRO A 76 -3.34 -47.28 -7.70
CA PRO A 76 -4.56 -48.07 -7.80
C PRO A 76 -4.66 -48.78 -9.17
N GLY A 77 -5.23 -49.99 -9.18
CA GLY A 77 -5.52 -50.72 -10.41
C GLY A 77 -4.26 -51.15 -11.16
N ALA A 78 -4.16 -50.77 -12.44
CA ALA A 78 -3.03 -51.08 -13.32
C ALA A 78 -1.83 -50.12 -13.15
N ILE A 79 -1.91 -49.15 -12.24
CA ILE A 79 -0.82 -48.21 -11.96
C ILE A 79 0.14 -48.88 -10.99
N GLY A 80 1.36 -49.18 -11.44
CA GLY A 80 2.43 -49.72 -10.60
C GLY A 80 2.82 -48.73 -9.50
N THR A 81 3.25 -47.52 -9.88
CA THR A 81 3.67 -46.47 -8.94
C THR A 81 2.94 -45.16 -9.20
N ARG A 82 2.48 -44.51 -8.12
CA ARG A 82 2.00 -43.12 -8.16
C ARG A 82 2.92 -42.24 -7.33
N ILE A 83 3.46 -41.20 -7.94
CA ILE A 83 4.17 -40.11 -7.27
C ILE A 83 3.27 -38.87 -7.25
N VAL A 84 3.18 -38.22 -6.10
CA VAL A 84 2.40 -37.00 -5.87
C VAL A 84 3.32 -35.94 -5.29
N MET A 85 3.48 -34.83 -6.01
CA MET A 85 4.11 -33.62 -5.52
C MET A 85 3.01 -32.69 -5.01
N ASP A 86 2.98 -32.43 -3.71
CA ASP A 86 2.02 -31.52 -3.07
C ASP A 86 2.62 -30.11 -2.99
N PHE A 87 1.90 -29.11 -3.50
CA PHE A 87 2.33 -27.71 -3.47
C PHE A 87 1.45 -26.88 -2.55
N ASN A 88 2.05 -25.86 -1.91
CA ASN A 88 1.37 -24.95 -0.99
C ASN A 88 0.44 -23.96 -1.69
N TYR A 89 0.61 -23.76 -3.01
CA TYR A 89 -0.16 -22.82 -3.81
C TYR A 89 -0.14 -23.23 -5.29
N PHE A 90 -0.95 -22.54 -6.10
CA PHE A 90 -1.08 -22.80 -7.53
C PHE A 90 0.23 -22.59 -8.29
N MET A 91 0.56 -23.53 -9.19
CA MET A 91 1.69 -23.46 -10.11
C MET A 91 1.16 -23.53 -11.54
N PRO A 92 1.35 -22.50 -12.37
CA PRO A 92 0.77 -22.45 -13.71
C PRO A 92 1.49 -23.36 -14.71
N GLU A 93 2.80 -23.53 -14.56
CA GLU A 93 3.66 -24.19 -15.55
C GLU A 93 4.25 -25.48 -14.99
N VAL A 94 3.84 -26.60 -15.59
CA VAL A 94 4.38 -27.93 -15.32
C VAL A 94 4.81 -28.52 -16.66
N GLU A 95 6.10 -28.72 -16.80
CA GLU A 95 6.72 -29.29 -17.99
C GLU A 95 7.19 -30.71 -17.68
N SER A 96 7.13 -31.59 -18.68
CA SER A 96 7.68 -32.94 -18.56
C SER A 96 8.38 -33.35 -19.84
N GLN A 97 9.57 -33.95 -19.70
CA GLN A 97 10.40 -34.39 -20.81
C GLN A 97 11.02 -35.75 -20.48
N LEU A 98 10.92 -36.70 -21.41
CA LEU A 98 11.61 -37.99 -21.35
C LEU A 98 12.93 -37.90 -22.12
N ASP A 99 14.04 -38.22 -21.46
CA ASP A 99 15.38 -38.32 -22.06
C ASP A 99 15.98 -39.70 -21.72
N GLY A 100 16.08 -40.56 -22.73
CA GLY A 100 16.37 -41.99 -22.54
C GLY A 100 15.33 -42.63 -21.62
N GLU A 101 15.80 -43.25 -20.54
CA GLU A 101 14.94 -43.88 -19.52
C GLU A 101 14.61 -42.94 -18.35
N TRP A 102 14.81 -41.63 -18.48
CA TRP A 102 14.59 -40.67 -17.39
C TRP A 102 13.52 -39.64 -17.76
N LEU A 103 12.39 -39.70 -17.06
CA LEU A 103 11.36 -38.66 -17.12
C LEU A 103 11.71 -37.56 -16.14
N THR A 104 11.85 -36.34 -16.65
CA THR A 104 12.07 -35.11 -15.86
C THR A 104 10.80 -34.29 -15.87
N ILE A 105 10.27 -33.98 -14.68
CA ILE A 105 9.15 -33.07 -14.46
C ILE A 105 9.72 -31.80 -13.84
N SER A 106 9.48 -30.66 -14.47
CA SER A 106 9.92 -29.34 -13.99
C SER A 106 8.69 -28.49 -13.68
N VAL A 107 8.67 -27.88 -12.49
CA VAL A 107 7.62 -26.96 -12.05
C VAL A 107 8.26 -25.61 -11.76
N ASN A 108 7.93 -24.61 -12.57
CA ASN A 108 8.48 -23.26 -12.42
C ASN A 108 7.84 -22.57 -11.20
N LYS A 109 8.70 -22.10 -10.28
CA LYS A 109 8.29 -21.30 -9.12
C LYS A 109 8.21 -19.81 -9.46
N LEU A 110 8.96 -19.38 -10.48
CA LEU A 110 8.94 -18.01 -10.98
C LEU A 110 7.99 -17.94 -12.16
N TYR A 111 6.96 -17.12 -12.04
CA TYR A 111 5.98 -16.91 -13.09
C TYR A 111 5.31 -15.55 -12.92
N VAL A 112 4.74 -15.06 -14.01
CA VAL A 112 3.89 -13.87 -14.02
C VAL A 112 2.67 -14.18 -14.87
N ASP A 113 1.50 -14.13 -14.26
CA ASP A 113 0.21 -14.16 -14.93
C ASP A 113 -0.47 -12.81 -14.68
N SER A 114 -0.81 -12.09 -15.74
CA SER A 114 -1.38 -10.75 -15.63
C SER A 114 -2.50 -10.52 -16.64
N SER A 115 -3.52 -9.80 -16.20
CA SER A 115 -4.64 -9.37 -17.03
C SER A 115 -4.95 -7.91 -16.75
N VAL A 116 -5.42 -7.18 -17.77
CA VAL A 116 -5.87 -5.79 -17.64
C VAL A 116 -7.19 -5.62 -18.36
N ILE A 117 -8.17 -5.02 -17.68
CA ILE A 117 -9.50 -4.73 -18.21
C ILE A 117 -9.81 -3.24 -18.07
N THR A 118 -10.69 -2.73 -18.93
CA THR A 118 -11.24 -1.37 -18.80
C THR A 118 -12.40 -1.40 -17.81
N VAL A 119 -12.39 -0.49 -16.82
CA VAL A 119 -13.43 -0.39 -15.78
C VAL A 119 -14.46 0.69 -16.11
N ALA A 120 -13.96 1.83 -16.59
CA ALA A 120 -14.68 3.01 -17.02
C ALA A 120 -13.79 3.84 -17.96
N HIS A 121 -14.31 4.94 -18.49
CA HIS A 121 -13.53 5.87 -19.30
C HIS A 121 -12.23 6.26 -18.59
N GLY A 122 -11.09 6.04 -19.28
CA GLY A 122 -9.75 6.37 -18.79
C GLY A 122 -9.30 5.68 -17.50
N VAL A 123 -10.04 4.68 -17.01
CA VAL A 123 -9.72 3.87 -15.83
C VAL A 123 -9.59 2.39 -16.21
N ARG A 124 -8.41 1.81 -16.00
CA ARG A 124 -8.14 0.38 -16.22
C ARG A 124 -7.77 -0.30 -14.92
N TYR A 125 -8.17 -1.56 -14.79
CA TYR A 125 -7.82 -2.41 -13.67
C TYR A 125 -6.95 -3.56 -14.15
N GLY A 126 -5.83 -3.75 -13.49
CA GLY A 126 -4.94 -4.88 -13.68
C GLY A 126 -4.91 -5.80 -12.47
N HIS A 127 -4.86 -7.10 -12.74
CA HIS A 127 -4.62 -8.13 -11.75
C HIS A 127 -3.38 -8.92 -12.15
N MET A 128 -2.50 -9.20 -11.19
CA MET A 128 -1.28 -9.95 -11.43
C MET A 128 -1.04 -10.98 -10.33
N ARG A 129 -0.73 -12.21 -10.74
CA ARG A 129 -0.23 -13.29 -9.89
C ARG A 129 1.22 -13.52 -10.24
N LYS A 130 2.10 -13.42 -9.24
CA LYS A 130 3.52 -13.73 -9.41
C LYS A 130 3.95 -14.85 -8.50
N GLY A 131 4.77 -15.75 -9.03
CA GLY A 131 5.59 -16.63 -8.22
C GLY A 131 6.97 -16.02 -8.06
N ILE A 132 7.45 -15.88 -6.82
CA ILE A 132 8.83 -15.51 -6.52
C ILE A 132 9.45 -16.55 -5.59
N ALA A 133 10.77 -16.50 -5.39
CA ALA A 133 11.46 -17.43 -4.52
C ALA A 133 10.89 -17.49 -3.09
N ALA A 134 10.34 -16.38 -2.59
CA ALA A 134 9.73 -16.30 -1.26
C ALA A 134 8.28 -16.83 -1.18
N GLY A 135 7.59 -17.01 -2.31
CA GLY A 135 6.20 -17.45 -2.35
C GLY A 135 5.35 -16.73 -3.41
N PRO A 136 4.03 -16.95 -3.39
CA PRO A 136 3.11 -16.32 -4.34
C PRO A 136 2.86 -14.86 -3.94
N LEU A 137 2.50 -14.05 -4.92
CA LEU A 137 2.08 -12.67 -4.77
C LEU A 137 0.76 -12.45 -5.52
N ILE A 138 -0.15 -11.73 -4.90
CA ILE A 138 -1.36 -11.20 -5.53
C ILE A 138 -1.27 -9.68 -5.53
N ILE A 139 -1.30 -9.10 -6.72
CA ILE A 139 -1.12 -7.68 -6.97
C ILE A 139 -2.35 -7.20 -7.74
N ASN A 140 -2.88 -6.06 -7.32
CA ASN A 140 -3.95 -5.36 -8.02
C ASN A 140 -3.48 -3.93 -8.31
N PHE A 141 -3.72 -3.43 -9.51
CA PHE A 141 -3.37 -2.07 -9.87
C PHE A 141 -4.48 -1.39 -10.66
N ILE A 142 -4.59 -0.08 -10.51
CA ILE A 142 -5.45 0.77 -11.32
C ILE A 142 -4.57 1.77 -12.06
N GLU A 143 -4.84 1.93 -13.36
CA GLU A 143 -4.26 2.98 -14.19
C GLU A 143 -5.33 4.03 -14.47
N VAL A 144 -5.03 5.30 -14.15
CA VAL A 144 -5.95 6.42 -14.37
C VAL A 144 -5.30 7.46 -15.28
N ARG A 145 -5.97 7.82 -16.38
CA ARG A 145 -5.54 8.91 -17.28
C ARG A 145 -5.86 10.28 -16.67
N TYR A 146 -5.01 10.80 -15.80
CA TYR A 146 -5.29 12.04 -15.06
C TYR A 146 -5.29 13.33 -15.89
N LEU A 147 -4.94 13.27 -17.17
CA LEU A 147 -5.11 14.39 -18.10
C LEU A 147 -6.55 14.54 -18.62
N ASP A 148 -7.39 13.53 -18.40
CA ASP A 148 -8.77 13.53 -18.87
C ASP A 148 -9.62 14.44 -17.96
N PRO A 149 -10.26 15.51 -18.50
CA PRO A 149 -11.05 16.43 -17.69
C PRO A 149 -12.34 15.81 -17.14
N LEU A 150 -12.75 14.63 -17.62
CA LEU A 150 -13.91 13.91 -17.09
C LEU A 150 -13.57 13.08 -15.86
N ILE A 151 -12.29 12.90 -15.54
CA ILE A 151 -11.84 12.10 -14.40
C ILE A 151 -11.50 13.05 -13.25
N GLU A 152 -12.16 12.82 -12.12
CA GLU A 152 -11.89 13.53 -10.88
C GLU A 152 -11.14 12.59 -9.91
N ILE A 153 -9.99 13.05 -9.42
CA ILE A 153 -9.13 12.33 -8.48
C ILE A 153 -9.10 13.15 -7.19
N ARG A 154 -9.61 12.57 -6.10
CA ARG A 154 -9.72 13.28 -4.81
C ARG A 154 -9.14 12.47 -3.68
N SER A 155 -8.74 13.17 -2.62
CA SER A 155 -8.64 12.56 -1.29
C SER A 155 -9.90 12.89 -0.50
N VAL A 156 -10.43 11.91 0.25
CA VAL A 156 -11.55 12.08 1.17
C VAL A 156 -11.18 11.60 2.56
N LEU A 157 -11.67 12.28 3.59
CA LEU A 157 -11.52 11.87 4.98
C LEU A 157 -12.56 10.83 5.36
N SER A 158 -12.20 9.97 6.32
CA SER A 158 -13.15 9.11 7.01
C SER A 158 -14.23 9.96 7.67
N GLN A 159 -15.49 9.65 7.39
CA GLN A 159 -16.65 10.33 7.98
C GLN A 159 -16.65 11.86 7.75
N ASP A 160 -15.90 12.36 6.77
CA ASP A 160 -15.70 13.79 6.49
C ASP A 160 -15.12 14.59 7.67
N GLN A 161 -14.31 13.95 8.52
CA GLN A 161 -13.69 14.59 9.68
C GLN A 161 -12.31 14.00 9.99
N ILE A 162 -11.49 14.76 10.71
CA ILE A 162 -10.13 14.35 11.11
C ILE A 162 -10.12 13.18 12.11
N TYR A 163 -11.14 13.07 12.95
CA TYR A 163 -11.23 12.03 13.98
C TYR A 163 -12.17 10.90 13.55
N GLY A 164 -11.75 9.67 13.76
CA GLY A 164 -12.51 8.49 13.38
C GLY A 164 -11.89 7.75 12.20
N ARG A 165 -12.50 6.62 11.86
CA ARG A 165 -12.01 5.73 10.81
C ARG A 165 -13.19 5.19 10.04
N GLU A 166 -13.00 5.00 8.75
CA GLU A 166 -14.02 4.52 7.82
C GLU A 166 -13.41 3.49 6.88
N ARG A 167 -14.19 2.49 6.48
CA ARG A 167 -13.77 1.53 5.44
C ARG A 167 -13.60 2.26 4.10
N VAL A 168 -12.60 1.87 3.31
CA VAL A 168 -12.39 2.39 1.95
C VAL A 168 -13.61 2.13 1.08
N SER A 169 -14.26 0.97 1.22
CA SER A 169 -15.50 0.63 0.52
C SER A 169 -16.65 1.58 0.88
N SER A 170 -16.75 2.00 2.14
CA SER A 170 -17.75 2.97 2.59
C SER A 170 -17.45 4.38 2.06
N MET A 171 -16.19 4.83 2.12
CA MET A 171 -15.76 6.11 1.55
C MET A 171 -15.97 6.17 0.03
N ALA A 172 -15.65 5.08 -0.68
CA ALA A 172 -15.87 4.96 -2.12
C ALA A 172 -17.36 5.13 -2.47
N LYS A 173 -18.23 4.41 -1.75
CA LYS A 173 -19.67 4.50 -1.94
C LYS A 173 -20.23 5.89 -1.64
N ARG A 174 -19.83 6.49 -0.51
CA ARG A 174 -20.26 7.84 -0.11
C ARG A 174 -19.81 8.91 -1.11
N SER A 175 -18.64 8.71 -1.73
CA SER A 175 -18.08 9.61 -2.74
C SER A 175 -18.57 9.32 -4.17
N GLN A 176 -19.42 8.31 -4.37
CA GLN A 176 -19.84 7.83 -5.69
C GLN A 176 -18.64 7.53 -6.61
N ALA A 177 -17.61 6.88 -6.06
CA ALA A 177 -16.36 6.62 -6.75
C ALA A 177 -16.44 5.33 -7.58
N ILE A 178 -15.89 5.34 -8.80
CA ILE A 178 -15.73 4.11 -9.59
C ILE A 178 -14.67 3.19 -8.97
N ALA A 179 -13.65 3.79 -8.35
CA ALA A 179 -12.59 3.09 -7.67
C ALA A 179 -12.01 3.91 -6.51
N ALA A 180 -11.42 3.21 -5.54
CA ALA A 180 -10.74 3.84 -4.41
C ALA A 180 -9.61 2.96 -3.87
N ALA A 181 -8.67 3.58 -3.14
CA ALA A 181 -7.69 2.88 -2.33
C ALA A 181 -7.44 3.61 -1.01
N ASN A 182 -6.91 2.91 -0.02
CA ASN A 182 -6.53 3.54 1.25
C ASN A 182 -5.46 4.62 1.04
N GLY A 183 -5.44 5.61 1.94
CA GLY A 183 -4.54 6.75 1.88
C GLY A 183 -3.33 6.66 2.81
N LEU A 184 -3.09 7.74 3.55
CA LEU A 184 -1.89 7.95 4.35
C LEU A 184 -1.93 7.24 5.71
N TYR A 185 -0.81 7.32 6.43
CA TYR A 185 -0.70 6.82 7.79
C TYR A 185 -1.61 7.60 8.76
N PHE A 186 -2.00 6.96 9.86
CA PHE A 186 -2.90 7.59 10.83
C PHE A 186 -2.69 7.12 12.26
N ALA A 187 -3.09 7.97 13.21
CA ALA A 187 -3.07 7.68 14.63
C ALA A 187 -4.24 6.76 15.02
N VAL A 188 -4.19 6.15 16.20
CA VAL A 188 -5.24 5.21 16.67
C VAL A 188 -6.65 5.83 16.69
N ASP A 189 -6.73 7.14 16.95
CA ASP A 189 -7.96 7.92 16.95
C ASP A 189 -8.42 8.36 15.54
N GLY A 190 -7.70 7.97 14.49
CA GLY A 190 -8.05 8.23 13.10
C GLY A 190 -7.38 9.45 12.47
N ARG A 191 -6.65 10.25 13.25
CA ARG A 191 -6.04 11.46 12.71
C ARG A 191 -4.98 11.16 11.65
N PRO A 192 -4.99 11.88 10.51
CA PRO A 192 -3.95 11.75 9.50
C PRO A 192 -2.56 12.10 10.05
N LEU A 193 -1.55 11.25 9.81
CA LEU A 193 -0.16 11.42 10.20
C LEU A 193 0.73 11.68 8.98
N GLY A 194 0.83 12.95 8.61
CA GLY A 194 1.55 13.41 7.42
C GLY A 194 0.71 14.42 6.64
N LEU A 195 1.35 15.08 5.67
CA LEU A 195 0.73 16.16 4.91
C LEU A 195 -0.58 15.66 4.27
N LEU A 196 -1.68 16.34 4.54
CA LEU A 196 -2.94 16.10 3.85
C LEU A 196 -3.53 17.44 3.49
N ALA A 197 -3.78 17.67 2.20
CA ALA A 197 -4.57 18.79 1.73
C ALA A 197 -5.77 18.29 0.92
N ILE A 198 -6.92 18.90 1.14
CA ILE A 198 -8.18 18.57 0.44
C ILE A 198 -8.84 19.87 0.00
N ASP A 199 -9.16 19.94 -1.29
CA ASP A 199 -9.78 21.12 -1.92
C ASP A 199 -8.99 22.41 -1.61
N GLY A 200 -7.65 22.33 -1.70
CA GLY A 200 -6.73 23.46 -1.46
C GLY A 200 -6.50 23.83 0.00
N ARG A 201 -7.08 23.11 0.96
CA ARG A 201 -6.95 23.40 2.40
C ARG A 201 -6.05 22.38 3.09
N ILE A 202 -5.12 22.86 3.92
CA ILE A 202 -4.25 21.99 4.73
C ILE A 202 -5.08 21.40 5.88
N ILE A 203 -5.25 20.08 5.84
CA ILE A 203 -5.98 19.30 6.85
C ILE A 203 -5.03 18.80 7.93
N SER A 204 -3.86 18.32 7.54
CA SER A 204 -2.81 17.82 8.43
C SER A 204 -1.43 18.21 7.91
N GLU A 205 -0.50 18.45 8.82
CA GLU A 205 0.84 18.95 8.52
C GLU A 205 1.80 17.86 8.03
N PRO A 206 2.86 18.24 7.28
CA PRO A 206 3.95 17.33 6.95
C PRO A 206 4.63 16.78 8.20
N TYR A 207 5.08 15.52 8.11
CA TYR A 207 5.86 14.88 9.16
C TYR A 207 7.19 14.40 8.60
N ALA A 208 8.29 14.73 9.29
CA ALA A 208 9.64 14.24 8.98
C ALA A 208 10.07 14.43 7.50
N ASN A 209 9.61 15.51 6.85
CA ASN A 209 9.86 15.79 5.43
C ASN A 209 9.53 14.60 4.50
N ARG A 210 8.48 13.86 4.84
CA ARG A 210 8.04 12.69 4.08
C ARG A 210 7.57 13.06 2.68
N THR A 211 7.75 12.12 1.77
CA THR A 211 7.28 12.22 0.40
C THR A 211 5.75 12.34 0.37
N ALA A 212 5.25 13.18 -0.53
CA ALA A 212 3.85 13.41 -0.80
C ALA A 212 3.57 13.38 -2.31
N ILE A 213 2.32 13.13 -2.67
CA ILE A 213 1.80 13.30 -4.03
C ILE A 213 0.89 14.52 -4.07
N GLY A 214 1.15 15.44 -5.00
CA GLY A 214 0.31 16.59 -5.30
C GLY A 214 -0.53 16.33 -6.55
N ILE A 215 -1.83 16.62 -6.49
CA ILE A 215 -2.79 16.39 -7.57
C ILE A 215 -3.55 17.69 -7.91
N LYS A 216 -3.50 18.08 -9.18
CA LYS A 216 -4.37 19.09 -9.80
C LYS A 216 -4.80 18.65 -11.20
N PRO A 217 -5.82 19.27 -11.80
CA PRO A 217 -6.19 18.98 -13.17
C PRO A 217 -4.97 19.09 -14.11
N GLY A 218 -4.70 18.02 -14.86
CA GLY A 218 -3.62 17.97 -15.84
C GLY A 218 -2.21 17.70 -15.30
N GLU A 219 -2.01 17.64 -13.98
CA GLU A 219 -0.67 17.46 -13.40
C GLU A 219 -0.70 16.70 -12.06
N ILE A 220 0.19 15.71 -11.94
CA ILE A 220 0.46 14.98 -10.70
C ILE A 220 1.97 14.95 -10.51
N VAL A 221 2.42 15.28 -9.30
CA VAL A 221 3.85 15.31 -8.93
C VAL A 221 4.07 14.55 -7.63
N ILE A 222 5.25 13.93 -7.48
CA ILE A 222 5.67 13.25 -6.25
C ILE A 222 6.97 13.89 -5.78
N ASP A 223 6.94 14.49 -4.60
CA ASP A 223 8.13 15.09 -3.99
C ASP A 223 8.00 15.22 -2.47
N GLN A 224 9.09 15.63 -1.82
CA GLN A 224 9.07 16.02 -0.42
C GLN A 224 8.51 17.44 -0.29
N VAL A 225 7.64 17.63 0.70
CA VAL A 225 7.00 18.93 0.96
C VAL A 225 7.09 19.22 2.45
N SER A 226 7.62 20.40 2.78
CA SER A 226 7.61 20.94 4.14
C SER A 226 6.57 22.04 4.31
N LEU A 227 6.27 22.38 5.55
CA LEU A 227 5.38 23.48 5.92
C LEU A 227 6.19 24.45 6.80
N GLU A 228 6.18 25.71 6.41
CA GLU A 228 6.61 26.82 7.24
C GLU A 228 5.37 27.60 7.66
N GLY A 229 5.30 27.99 8.93
CA GLY A 229 4.17 28.76 9.40
C GLY A 229 4.57 29.79 10.44
N ARG A 230 3.87 30.91 10.42
CA ARG A 230 4.07 32.00 11.38
C ARG A 230 2.77 32.72 11.67
N VAL A 231 2.72 33.28 12.86
CA VAL A 231 1.70 34.22 13.31
C VAL A 231 2.37 35.57 13.49
N LYS A 232 1.78 36.60 12.90
CA LYS A 232 2.29 37.97 12.96
C LYS A 232 1.26 38.90 13.60
N LEU A 233 1.72 39.69 14.56
CA LEU A 233 0.91 40.70 15.25
C LEU A 233 1.01 42.05 14.52
N SER A 234 0.08 42.95 14.85
CA SER A 234 -0.01 44.30 14.28
C SER A 234 1.23 45.17 14.51
N ASP A 235 1.99 44.91 15.56
CA ASP A 235 3.25 45.60 15.89
C ASP A 235 4.48 45.02 15.17
N GLY A 236 4.28 43.96 14.37
CA GLY A 236 5.32 43.28 13.60
C GLY A 236 6.04 42.15 14.34
N GLN A 237 5.69 41.84 15.59
CA GLN A 237 6.21 40.65 16.25
C GLN A 237 5.70 39.38 15.56
N GLU A 238 6.57 38.38 15.44
CA GLU A 238 6.26 37.09 14.80
C GLU A 238 6.56 35.92 15.73
N PHE A 239 5.76 34.85 15.64
CA PHE A 239 5.99 33.59 16.32
C PHE A 239 5.76 32.41 15.37
N GLY A 240 6.64 31.41 15.42
CA GLY A 240 6.56 30.24 14.54
C GLY A 240 5.36 29.35 14.88
N VAL A 241 4.58 28.99 13.86
CA VAL A 241 3.53 27.97 13.99
C VAL A 241 4.20 26.61 14.10
N SER A 242 3.88 25.90 15.19
CA SER A 242 4.38 24.56 15.47
C SER A 242 3.56 23.47 14.79
N GLY A 243 2.32 23.79 14.40
CA GLY A 243 1.52 22.89 13.58
C GLY A 243 0.05 23.27 13.42
N ILE A 244 -0.70 22.37 12.79
CA ILE A 244 -2.12 22.56 12.46
C ILE A 244 -2.94 21.30 12.81
N ASN A 245 -4.17 21.50 13.32
CA ASN A 245 -5.19 20.47 13.51
C ASN A 245 -4.71 19.21 14.26
N ARG A 246 -3.87 19.39 15.28
CA ARG A 246 -3.39 18.34 16.18
C ARG A 246 -3.35 18.81 17.63
N PRO A 247 -3.21 17.92 18.63
CA PRO A 247 -3.08 18.35 20.01
C PRO A 247 -1.86 19.26 20.17
N ARG A 248 -2.08 20.35 20.89
CA ARG A 248 -1.04 21.27 21.33
C ARG A 248 -0.23 20.63 22.45
N LEU A 249 1.08 20.59 22.28
CA LEU A 249 2.05 20.18 23.30
C LEU A 249 2.60 21.43 24.04
N ALA A 250 3.55 21.20 24.94
CA ALA A 250 4.20 22.27 25.68
C ALA A 250 4.99 23.19 24.73
N ASP A 251 4.96 24.49 25.01
CA ASP A 251 5.63 25.59 24.27
C ASP A 251 5.21 25.79 22.80
N GLU A 252 4.21 25.05 22.32
CA GLU A 252 3.78 25.11 20.92
C GLU A 252 2.70 26.16 20.65
N LEU A 253 2.71 26.67 19.42
CA LEU A 253 1.63 27.42 18.78
C LEU A 253 0.96 26.54 17.73
N ILE A 254 -0.33 26.24 17.87
CA ILE A 254 -1.11 25.40 16.94
C ILE A 254 -2.26 26.20 16.33
N ILE A 255 -2.46 26.03 15.03
CA ILE A 255 -3.64 26.54 14.32
C ILE A 255 -4.71 25.46 14.28
N TYR A 256 -5.92 25.78 14.74
CA TYR A 256 -7.09 24.91 14.60
C TYR A 256 -8.05 25.53 13.60
N THR A 257 -8.38 24.73 12.58
CA THR A 257 -9.37 25.06 11.56
C THR A 257 -10.66 24.28 11.81
N PRO A 258 -11.78 24.62 11.13
CA PRO A 258 -13.03 23.88 11.26
C PRO A 258 -12.91 22.37 10.99
N ASP A 259 -11.92 21.93 10.21
CA ASP A 259 -11.66 20.52 9.92
C ASP A 259 -11.27 19.70 11.16
N TYR A 260 -10.75 20.34 12.20
CA TYR A 260 -10.40 19.67 13.47
C TYR A 260 -11.63 19.25 14.27
N GLY A 261 -12.78 19.90 14.04
CA GLY A 261 -14.04 19.68 14.73
C GLY A 261 -14.56 20.95 15.41
N GLU A 262 -15.55 20.80 16.28
CA GLU A 262 -16.25 21.95 16.90
C GLU A 262 -15.42 22.70 17.94
N ASN A 263 -14.38 22.08 18.51
CA ASN A 263 -13.54 22.71 19.52
C ASN A 263 -12.07 22.29 19.43
N SER A 264 -11.18 23.12 19.96
CA SER A 264 -9.72 22.92 19.94
C SER A 264 -9.22 21.81 20.86
N ARG A 265 -10.06 21.30 21.77
CA ARG A 265 -9.73 20.22 22.74
C ARG A 265 -8.48 20.51 23.59
N THR A 266 -8.14 21.78 23.80
CA THR A 266 -6.92 22.17 24.54
C THR A 266 -7.14 22.23 26.05
N ASN A 267 -6.05 22.09 26.81
CA ASN A 267 -6.07 22.17 28.27
C ASN A 267 -5.94 23.62 28.76
N ILE A 268 -6.18 23.83 30.06
CA ILE A 268 -6.16 25.15 30.72
C ILE A 268 -4.78 25.81 30.83
N TYR A 269 -3.69 25.15 30.40
CA TYR A 269 -2.33 25.68 30.54
C TYR A 269 -1.93 26.65 29.43
N GLY A 270 -2.80 26.87 28.45
CA GLY A 270 -2.60 27.87 27.40
C GLY A 270 -3.77 28.80 27.16
N VAL A 271 -3.64 29.55 26.08
CA VAL A 271 -4.64 30.52 25.61
C VAL A 271 -5.01 30.20 24.17
N ASP A 272 -6.30 30.32 23.87
CA ASP A 272 -6.86 30.15 22.54
C ASP A 272 -7.46 31.49 22.11
N LEU A 273 -6.95 32.07 21.02
CA LEU A 273 -7.53 33.23 20.35
C LEU A 273 -8.48 32.76 19.27
N ILE A 274 -9.74 33.21 19.32
CA ILE A 274 -10.72 32.96 18.27
C ILE A 274 -10.57 34.08 17.24
N VAL A 275 -10.27 33.71 15.99
CA VAL A 275 -9.96 34.67 14.92
C VAL A 275 -10.94 34.49 13.77
N VAL A 276 -11.58 35.60 13.36
CA VAL A 276 -12.50 35.66 12.22
C VAL A 276 -12.10 36.86 11.38
N ASP A 277 -11.94 36.66 10.07
CA ASP A 277 -11.51 37.71 9.13
C ASP A 277 -10.25 38.45 9.62
N GLU A 278 -9.25 37.69 10.09
CA GLU A 278 -7.97 38.18 10.66
C GLU A 278 -8.10 39.03 11.93
N ILE A 279 -9.28 39.13 12.54
CA ILE A 279 -9.52 39.86 13.78
C ILE A 279 -9.77 38.89 14.94
N VAL A 280 -9.12 39.14 16.07
CA VAL A 280 -9.37 38.41 17.32
C VAL A 280 -10.73 38.83 17.87
N VAL A 281 -11.70 37.91 17.86
CA VAL A 281 -13.07 38.17 18.34
C VAL A 281 -13.30 37.69 19.77
N ASP A 282 -12.47 36.76 20.25
CA ASP A 282 -12.53 36.26 21.64
C ASP A 282 -11.19 35.65 22.06
N LYS A 283 -10.98 35.53 23.37
CA LYS A 283 -9.77 35.01 23.99
C LYS A 283 -10.14 34.18 25.22
N VAL A 284 -9.81 32.91 25.20
CA VAL A 284 -10.18 31.97 26.27
C VAL A 284 -8.99 31.21 26.83
N THR A 285 -9.07 30.85 28.11
CA THR A 285 -8.10 29.97 28.76
C THR A 285 -8.50 28.52 28.53
N GLY A 286 -7.73 27.80 27.72
CA GLY A 286 -8.03 26.42 27.30
C GLY A 286 -8.98 26.33 26.12
N ALA A 287 -9.73 25.23 26.02
CA ALA A 287 -10.45 24.89 24.80
C ALA A 287 -11.45 25.96 24.33
N ALA A 288 -11.33 26.37 23.07
CA ALA A 288 -12.24 27.26 22.38
C ALA A 288 -13.17 26.52 21.42
N VAL A 289 -14.35 27.10 21.16
CA VAL A 289 -15.20 26.72 20.02
C VAL A 289 -14.55 27.25 18.75
N ILE A 290 -14.40 26.38 17.75
CA ILE A 290 -13.81 26.76 16.46
C ILE A 290 -14.90 27.38 15.57
N PRO A 291 -14.76 28.65 15.16
CA PRO A 291 -15.76 29.31 14.32
C PRO A 291 -15.78 28.72 12.92
N LYS A 292 -16.96 28.57 12.31
CA LYS A 292 -17.10 27.99 10.95
C LYS A 292 -16.40 28.78 9.85
N ASN A 293 -16.28 30.10 10.03
CA ASN A 293 -15.66 31.04 9.10
C ASN A 293 -14.36 31.63 9.66
N GLY A 294 -13.66 30.89 10.52
CA GLY A 294 -12.43 31.37 11.13
C GLY A 294 -11.57 30.24 11.65
N ILE A 295 -10.64 30.59 12.53
CA ILE A 295 -9.68 29.67 13.12
C ILE A 295 -9.55 29.93 14.62
N VAL A 296 -8.86 29.02 15.31
CA VAL A 296 -8.34 29.25 16.65
C VAL A 296 -6.82 29.21 16.60
N VAL A 297 -6.18 30.26 17.11
CA VAL A 297 -4.72 30.34 17.31
C VAL A 297 -4.44 30.01 18.76
N SER A 298 -3.83 28.85 19.02
CA SER A 298 -3.69 28.30 20.36
C SER A 298 -2.23 28.22 20.78
N GLY A 299 -1.89 28.77 21.95
CA GLY A 299 -0.51 28.84 22.44
C GLY A 299 -0.33 28.20 23.82
N HIS A 300 0.74 27.43 24.01
CA HIS A 300 1.24 26.94 25.30
C HIS A 300 2.55 27.62 25.67
N GLY A 301 2.82 27.81 26.97
CA GLY A 301 4.15 28.22 27.44
C GLY A 301 4.66 29.48 26.73
N LEU A 302 5.79 29.40 26.02
CA LEU A 302 6.30 30.53 25.24
C LEU A 302 5.29 31.09 24.22
N ALA A 303 4.58 30.22 23.50
CA ALA A 303 3.54 30.64 22.57
C ALA A 303 2.34 31.26 23.29
N ARG A 304 1.99 30.78 24.49
CA ARG A 304 0.93 31.40 25.31
C ARG A 304 1.33 32.83 25.66
N ASP A 305 2.56 33.02 26.12
CA ASP A 305 3.04 34.34 26.55
C ASP A 305 3.08 35.31 25.36
N PHE A 306 3.44 34.84 24.17
CA PHE A 306 3.31 35.59 22.91
C PHE A 306 1.87 35.95 22.52
N LEU A 307 0.88 35.09 22.80
CA LEU A 307 -0.53 35.40 22.50
C LEU A 307 -1.21 36.21 23.61
N GLN A 308 -0.64 36.25 24.81
CA GLN A 308 -1.21 36.99 25.94
C GLN A 308 -1.19 38.50 25.75
N GLN A 309 -0.26 39.02 24.96
CA GLN A 309 -0.18 40.43 24.58
C GLN A 309 -1.27 40.87 23.57
N VAL A 310 -1.99 39.92 22.96
CA VAL A 310 -3.03 40.22 21.97
C VAL A 310 -4.37 40.47 22.66
N GLU A 311 -5.03 41.58 22.34
CA GLU A 311 -6.34 41.95 22.86
C GLU A 311 -7.46 41.67 21.85
N ILE A 312 -8.70 41.60 22.35
CA ILE A 312 -9.88 41.46 21.48
C ILE A 312 -9.99 42.72 20.59
N GLY A 313 -10.15 42.50 19.28
CA GLY A 313 -10.17 43.55 18.26
C GLY A 313 -8.83 43.74 17.54
N ASP A 314 -7.74 43.16 18.04
CA ASP A 314 -6.46 43.18 17.34
C ASP A 314 -6.51 42.34 16.06
N SER A 315 -5.75 42.78 15.06
CA SER A 315 -5.51 42.02 13.84
C SER A 315 -4.34 41.07 14.01
N ILE A 316 -4.50 39.85 13.51
CA ILE A 316 -3.50 38.79 13.52
C ILE A 316 -3.43 38.12 12.16
N GLU A 317 -2.24 38.10 11.58
CA GLU A 317 -1.98 37.46 10.29
C GLU A 317 -1.40 36.06 10.54
N VAL A 318 -2.00 35.03 9.94
CA VAL A 318 -1.52 33.64 10.01
C VAL A 318 -1.09 33.22 8.62
N GLU A 319 0.20 32.95 8.45
CA GLU A 319 0.76 32.46 7.20
C GLU A 319 1.16 31.00 7.36
N LEU A 320 0.65 30.14 6.47
CA LEU A 320 1.01 28.73 6.35
C LEU A 320 1.44 28.47 4.91
N LYS A 321 2.73 28.22 4.71
CA LYS A 321 3.34 28.10 3.38
C LYS A 321 3.97 26.73 3.18
N LEU A 322 3.56 26.05 2.11
CA LEU A 322 4.23 24.82 1.70
C LEU A 322 5.53 25.14 0.95
N ASN A 323 6.52 24.27 1.07
CA ASN A 323 7.76 24.35 0.30
C ASN A 323 8.07 22.97 -0.32
N PRO A 324 8.00 22.82 -1.65
CA PRO A 324 7.51 23.79 -2.63
C PRO A 324 6.05 24.20 -2.39
N ASP A 325 5.69 25.43 -2.78
CA ASP A 325 4.33 25.95 -2.54
C ASP A 325 3.32 25.36 -3.53
N TRP A 326 2.91 24.13 -3.25
CA TRP A 326 1.96 23.41 -4.09
C TRP A 326 0.56 24.02 -4.06
N LEU A 327 0.16 24.67 -2.97
CA LEU A 327 -1.15 25.31 -2.91
C LEU A 327 -1.19 26.53 -3.83
N GLU A 328 -0.15 27.38 -3.82
CA GLU A 328 -0.03 28.50 -4.76
C GLU A 328 0.07 28.02 -6.22
N GLN A 329 0.69 26.86 -6.46
CA GLN A 329 0.75 26.23 -7.78
C GLN A 329 -0.56 25.55 -8.22
N GLY A 330 -1.61 25.61 -7.40
CA GLY A 330 -2.96 25.12 -7.72
C GLY A 330 -3.22 23.65 -7.40
N PHE A 331 -2.32 22.96 -6.70
CA PHE A 331 -2.57 21.60 -6.21
C PHE A 331 -3.72 21.58 -5.20
N GLN A 332 -4.77 20.82 -5.52
CA GLN A 332 -6.01 20.78 -4.75
C GLN A 332 -6.02 19.65 -3.73
N HIS A 333 -5.42 18.52 -4.08
CA HIS A 333 -5.28 17.38 -3.20
C HIS A 333 -3.81 17.05 -3.02
N ILE A 334 -3.37 16.92 -1.77
CA ILE A 334 -2.02 16.50 -1.44
C ILE A 334 -2.12 15.34 -0.45
N ILE A 335 -1.47 14.23 -0.75
CA ILE A 335 -1.47 13.05 0.12
C ILE A 335 -0.02 12.72 0.46
N GLY A 336 0.36 12.99 1.69
CA GLY A 336 1.60 12.55 2.29
C GLY A 336 1.59 11.03 2.47
N GLY A 337 2.76 10.43 2.43
CA GLY A 337 2.91 9.01 2.64
C GLY A 337 4.37 8.72 2.82
N GLY A 338 4.92 7.96 1.88
CA GLY A 338 6.31 7.61 1.84
C GLY A 338 6.57 6.20 2.39
N PRO A 339 7.82 5.74 2.32
CA PRO A 339 8.93 6.45 1.69
C PRO A 339 8.77 6.58 0.17
N ARG A 340 9.58 7.45 -0.45
CA ARG A 340 9.78 7.38 -1.90
C ARG A 340 10.28 5.99 -2.26
N LEU A 341 9.84 5.50 -3.41
CA LEU A 341 10.20 4.19 -3.94
C LEU A 341 11.00 4.34 -5.23
N VAL A 342 10.54 5.23 -6.11
CA VAL A 342 11.09 5.44 -7.45
C VAL A 342 11.29 6.93 -7.66
N LYS A 343 12.41 7.29 -8.28
CA LYS A 343 12.72 8.63 -8.77
C LYS A 343 13.38 8.54 -10.13
N ASP A 344 12.91 9.32 -11.10
CA ASP A 344 13.46 9.38 -12.46
C ASP A 344 13.58 7.98 -13.12
N GLY A 345 12.62 7.09 -12.86
CA GLY A 345 12.56 5.72 -13.37
C GLY A 345 13.53 4.74 -12.71
N GLN A 346 14.17 5.11 -11.60
CA GLN A 346 15.11 4.27 -10.85
C GLN A 346 14.67 4.06 -9.42
N VAL A 347 15.04 2.91 -8.84
CA VAL A 347 14.80 2.63 -7.42
C VAL A 347 15.51 3.69 -6.57
N TYR A 348 14.74 4.37 -5.72
CA TYR A 348 15.22 5.43 -4.84
C TYR A 348 14.42 5.41 -3.54
N ILE A 349 14.83 4.55 -2.61
CA ILE A 349 14.11 4.32 -1.36
C ILE A 349 14.65 5.23 -0.26
N THR A 350 13.78 6.09 0.28
CA THR A 350 14.13 7.12 1.26
C THR A 350 13.65 6.81 2.69
N ALA A 351 13.49 5.53 3.02
CA ALA A 351 12.92 5.09 4.29
C ALA A 351 13.68 5.64 5.52
N GLY A 352 15.01 5.71 5.45
CA GLY A 352 15.85 6.21 6.54
C GLY A 352 15.75 7.73 6.67
N GLU A 353 15.84 8.45 5.55
CA GLU A 353 15.76 9.91 5.46
C GLU A 353 14.41 10.42 5.97
N GLU A 354 13.34 9.70 5.65
CA GLU A 354 11.95 10.00 6.04
C GLU A 354 11.54 9.41 7.41
N ARG A 355 12.52 8.88 8.15
CA ARG A 355 12.39 8.36 9.53
C ARG A 355 11.31 7.28 9.67
N PHE A 356 11.19 6.42 8.68
CA PHE A 356 10.30 5.26 8.77
C PHE A 356 10.87 4.21 9.71
N GLN A 357 9.99 3.67 10.56
CA GLN A 357 10.34 2.62 11.51
C GLN A 357 10.42 1.27 10.81
N ALA A 358 11.02 0.29 11.48
CA ALA A 358 11.30 -1.04 10.92
C ALA A 358 10.04 -1.82 10.52
N ASP A 359 8.89 -1.56 11.13
CA ASP A 359 7.61 -2.17 10.77
C ASP A 359 7.13 -1.78 9.36
N ILE A 360 7.57 -0.61 8.86
CA ILE A 360 7.32 -0.13 7.50
C ILE A 360 8.53 -0.44 6.61
N ALA A 361 9.73 -0.11 7.08
CA ALA A 361 10.98 -0.12 6.31
C ALA A 361 11.52 -1.53 6.04
N SER A 362 11.22 -2.49 6.92
CA SER A 362 11.83 -3.83 6.88
C SER A 362 10.81 -4.94 6.65
N GLY A 363 11.24 -5.96 5.92
CA GLY A 363 10.47 -7.18 5.71
C GLY A 363 9.31 -7.03 4.71
N ARG A 364 8.60 -8.15 4.53
CA ARG A 364 7.47 -8.26 3.60
C ARG A 364 6.17 -7.88 4.30
N ALA A 365 5.38 -7.07 3.64
CA ALA A 365 4.05 -6.69 4.11
C ALA A 365 3.07 -6.58 2.93
N PRO A 366 1.75 -6.58 3.20
CA PRO A 366 0.80 -5.95 2.30
C PRO A 366 1.19 -4.49 2.08
N ARG A 367 1.09 -4.01 0.85
CA ARG A 367 1.55 -2.67 0.46
C ARG A 367 0.47 -1.95 -0.34
N THR A 368 0.44 -0.64 -0.19
CA THR A 368 -0.28 0.27 -1.09
C THR A 368 0.73 1.29 -1.61
N ALA A 369 0.73 1.58 -2.90
CA ALA A 369 1.64 2.53 -3.51
C ALA A 369 0.94 3.38 -4.56
N LEU A 370 1.45 4.60 -4.74
CA LEU A 370 1.07 5.50 -5.82
C LEU A 370 2.27 5.75 -6.72
N GLY A 371 2.03 5.91 -8.02
CA GLY A 371 3.08 6.28 -8.96
C GLY A 371 2.55 7.05 -10.16
N VAL A 372 3.44 7.75 -10.83
CA VAL A 372 3.15 8.48 -12.07
C VAL A 372 3.96 7.82 -13.18
N THR A 373 3.32 7.52 -14.32
CA THR A 373 3.99 6.94 -15.48
C THR A 373 4.46 8.01 -16.47
N ALA A 374 5.43 7.67 -17.31
CA ALA A 374 5.90 8.56 -18.38
C ALA A 374 4.80 8.97 -19.36
N ASP A 375 3.80 8.10 -19.57
CA ASP A 375 2.62 8.38 -20.39
C ASP A 375 1.44 8.99 -19.62
N ARG A 376 1.76 9.66 -18.50
CA ARG A 376 0.86 10.50 -17.70
C ARG A 376 -0.36 9.75 -17.20
N ARG A 377 -0.14 8.58 -16.60
CA ARG A 377 -1.13 7.86 -15.79
C ARG A 377 -0.74 7.88 -14.32
N LEU A 378 -1.77 7.92 -13.47
CA LEU A 378 -1.65 7.60 -12.07
C LEU A 378 -1.78 6.09 -11.93
N LEU A 379 -0.80 5.48 -11.30
CA LEU A 379 -0.82 4.10 -10.84
C LEU A 379 -1.23 4.07 -9.38
N ILE A 380 -2.23 3.26 -9.06
CA ILE A 380 -2.61 2.93 -7.69
C ILE A 380 -2.43 1.43 -7.55
N VAL A 381 -1.49 1.00 -6.72
CA VAL A 381 -1.11 -0.41 -6.58
C VAL A 381 -1.42 -0.90 -5.17
N THR A 382 -1.97 -2.10 -5.06
CA THR A 382 -2.11 -2.84 -3.82
C THR A 382 -1.52 -4.23 -3.95
N VAL A 383 -0.83 -4.68 -2.91
CA VAL A 383 -0.20 -5.99 -2.83
C VAL A 383 -0.74 -6.70 -1.59
N ASN A 384 -1.34 -7.88 -1.77
CA ASN A 384 -1.73 -8.72 -0.63
C ASN A 384 -0.48 -9.20 0.12
N GLY A 385 -0.61 -9.52 1.41
CA GLY A 385 0.51 -10.05 2.18
C GLY A 385 0.06 -10.70 3.48
N ARG A 386 1.01 -11.27 4.23
CA ARG A 386 0.77 -12.00 5.50
C ARG A 386 -0.17 -13.20 5.35
N GLN A 387 -0.29 -13.76 4.15
CA GLN A 387 -1.17 -14.88 3.84
C GLN A 387 -0.34 -15.99 3.17
N PRO A 388 0.35 -16.85 3.96
CA PRO A 388 1.15 -17.94 3.42
C PRO A 388 0.34 -18.81 2.45
N GLY A 389 0.91 -19.11 1.27
CA GLY A 389 0.23 -19.86 0.21
C GLY A 389 -0.78 -19.06 -0.63
N ILE A 390 -1.01 -17.78 -0.33
CA ILE A 390 -1.88 -16.89 -1.12
C ILE A 390 -1.10 -15.67 -1.60
N SER A 391 -0.53 -14.90 -0.66
CA SER A 391 0.35 -13.78 -0.97
C SER A 391 1.30 -13.50 0.20
N VAL A 392 2.61 -13.51 -0.06
CA VAL A 392 3.63 -13.27 0.97
C VAL A 392 3.91 -11.79 1.22
N GLY A 393 3.44 -10.91 0.32
CA GLY A 393 3.73 -9.47 0.38
C GLY A 393 5.12 -9.12 -0.13
N MET A 394 5.41 -7.82 -0.16
CA MET A 394 6.63 -7.26 -0.74
C MET A 394 7.44 -6.47 0.27
N THR A 395 8.76 -6.50 0.10
CA THR A 395 9.66 -5.48 0.66
C THR A 395 9.47 -4.16 -0.07
N LEU A 396 10.06 -3.06 0.44
CA LEU A 396 10.04 -1.79 -0.30
C LEU A 396 10.81 -1.85 -1.62
N GLU A 397 11.92 -2.60 -1.66
CA GLU A 397 12.72 -2.83 -2.89
C GLU A 397 11.89 -3.51 -3.97
N GLU A 398 11.25 -4.63 -3.65
CA GLU A 398 10.41 -5.37 -4.61
C GLU A 398 9.20 -4.55 -5.06
N LEU A 399 8.66 -3.71 -4.17
CA LEU A 399 7.58 -2.80 -4.52
C LEU A 399 8.08 -1.71 -5.49
N ALA A 400 9.26 -1.14 -5.27
CA ALA A 400 9.87 -0.18 -6.18
C ALA A 400 10.12 -0.79 -7.57
N GLU A 401 10.68 -2.00 -7.61
CA GLU A 401 10.86 -2.77 -8.86
C GLU A 401 9.53 -3.03 -9.58
N LEU A 402 8.47 -3.42 -8.84
CA LEU A 402 7.14 -3.58 -9.40
C LEU A 402 6.58 -2.26 -9.95
N MET A 403 6.77 -1.14 -9.25
CA MET A 403 6.30 0.16 -9.73
C MET A 403 6.99 0.54 -11.05
N ILE A 404 8.30 0.28 -11.18
CA ILE A 404 9.05 0.49 -12.44
C ILE A 404 8.56 -0.46 -13.53
N GLU A 405 8.32 -1.73 -13.22
CA GLU A 405 7.76 -2.72 -14.16
C GLU A 405 6.39 -2.29 -14.71
N LEU A 406 5.56 -1.68 -13.86
CA LEU A 406 4.27 -1.10 -14.25
C LEU A 406 4.40 0.27 -14.96
N GLY A 407 5.62 0.78 -15.15
CA GLY A 407 5.93 1.98 -15.92
C GLY A 407 6.02 3.27 -15.12
N ALA A 408 6.07 3.20 -13.78
CA ALA A 408 6.24 4.39 -12.94
C ALA A 408 7.62 5.03 -13.16
N VAL A 409 7.64 6.34 -13.40
CA VAL A 409 8.86 7.17 -13.37
C VAL A 409 9.09 7.74 -11.99
N ASP A 410 8.02 7.98 -11.23
CA ASP A 410 8.07 8.36 -9.83
C ASP A 410 7.03 7.54 -9.07
N ALA A 411 7.39 7.11 -7.86
CA ALA A 411 6.48 6.34 -7.01
C ALA A 411 6.79 6.53 -5.53
N MET A 412 5.76 6.38 -4.72
CA MET A 412 5.83 6.43 -3.26
C MET A 412 4.95 5.35 -2.64
N ASN A 413 5.36 4.89 -1.47
CA ASN A 413 4.57 4.00 -0.64
C ASN A 413 3.49 4.80 0.13
N LEU A 414 2.39 4.12 0.49
CA LEU A 414 1.32 4.60 1.37
C LEU A 414 1.17 3.70 2.60
N ASP A 415 0.16 3.96 3.44
CA ASP A 415 -0.14 3.04 4.54
C ASP A 415 -0.46 1.63 4.01
N GLY A 416 0.06 0.62 4.70
CA GLY A 416 0.07 -0.76 4.25
C GLY A 416 -0.54 -1.72 5.27
N GLY A 417 -0.10 -2.97 5.24
CA GLY A 417 -0.58 -3.96 6.21
C GLY A 417 -2.09 -4.19 6.11
N GLY A 418 -2.77 -4.18 7.25
CA GLY A 418 -4.22 -4.35 7.29
C GLY A 418 -5.00 -3.20 6.66
N SER A 419 -4.37 -2.04 6.45
CA SER A 419 -4.99 -0.89 5.78
C SER A 419 -5.06 -1.06 4.27
N THR A 420 -4.17 -1.88 3.67
CA THR A 420 -4.12 -2.10 2.22
C THR A 420 -5.48 -2.55 1.71
N THR A 421 -6.12 -1.67 0.96
CA THR A 421 -7.47 -1.91 0.41
C THR A 421 -7.60 -1.22 -0.95
N MET A 422 -8.11 -1.95 -1.94
CA MET A 422 -8.53 -1.42 -3.24
C MET A 422 -9.99 -1.79 -3.47
N VAL A 423 -10.77 -0.82 -3.95
CA VAL A 423 -12.19 -0.95 -4.22
C VAL A 423 -12.48 -0.56 -5.66
N ILE A 424 -13.33 -1.32 -6.35
CA ILE A 424 -13.91 -0.97 -7.65
C ILE A 424 -15.39 -1.33 -7.61
N ARG A 425 -16.28 -0.40 -7.98
CA ARG A 425 -17.74 -0.59 -8.01
C ARG A 425 -18.27 -1.32 -6.75
N ASP A 426 -18.02 -0.73 -5.58
CA ASP A 426 -18.41 -1.23 -4.25
C ASP A 426 -17.83 -2.59 -3.82
N ARG A 427 -16.88 -3.16 -4.57
CA ARG A 427 -16.24 -4.44 -4.22
C ARG A 427 -14.82 -4.21 -3.77
N VAL A 428 -14.38 -4.90 -2.71
CA VAL A 428 -12.97 -4.98 -2.31
C VAL A 428 -12.27 -6.02 -3.18
N LEU A 429 -11.17 -5.64 -3.84
CA LEU A 429 -10.49 -6.45 -4.87
C LEU A 429 -9.33 -7.26 -4.30
N ASN A 430 -8.72 -6.75 -3.24
CA ASN A 430 -7.63 -7.40 -2.54
C ASN A 430 -8.19 -8.25 -1.38
N ILE A 431 -7.34 -9.07 -0.74
CA ILE A 431 -7.73 -9.88 0.42
C ILE A 431 -7.15 -9.19 1.66
N PRO A 432 -7.96 -8.48 2.46
CA PRO A 432 -7.44 -7.75 3.62
C PRO A 432 -6.67 -8.67 4.58
N SER A 433 -5.48 -8.25 5.01
CA SER A 433 -4.61 -9.12 5.81
C SER A 433 -5.14 -9.39 7.22
N ASP A 434 -6.03 -8.55 7.72
CA ASP A 434 -6.68 -8.70 9.03
C ASP A 434 -7.92 -9.62 8.97
N GLY A 435 -8.17 -10.27 7.83
CA GLY A 435 -9.36 -11.09 7.57
C GLY A 435 -10.61 -10.28 7.22
N THR A 436 -10.65 -9.00 7.58
CA THR A 436 -11.70 -8.05 7.17
C THR A 436 -11.08 -6.71 6.79
N GLU A 437 -11.82 -5.91 6.04
CA GLU A 437 -11.42 -4.55 5.68
C GLU A 437 -11.28 -3.67 6.93
N ARG A 438 -10.06 -3.15 7.14
CA ARG A 438 -9.73 -2.24 8.24
C ARG A 438 -10.27 -0.84 7.95
N PRO A 439 -10.97 -0.20 8.91
CA PRO A 439 -11.26 1.22 8.82
C PRO A 439 -9.97 2.07 8.88
N VAL A 440 -9.83 3.03 7.97
CA VAL A 440 -8.68 3.95 7.81
C VAL A 440 -9.12 5.41 7.92
N SER A 441 -8.16 6.34 7.97
CA SER A 441 -8.41 7.80 8.12
C SER A 441 -8.83 8.51 6.85
N ASN A 442 -8.37 8.04 5.69
CA ASN A 442 -8.64 8.67 4.41
C ASN A 442 -8.47 7.68 3.26
N ALA A 443 -9.01 8.04 2.10
CA ALA A 443 -8.88 7.29 0.86
C ALA A 443 -8.62 8.24 -0.30
N ILE A 444 -7.91 7.73 -1.31
CA ILE A 444 -7.91 8.31 -2.66
C ILE A 444 -9.09 7.69 -3.42
N VAL A 445 -9.90 8.53 -4.07
CA VAL A 445 -11.08 8.13 -4.83
C VAL A 445 -11.00 8.64 -6.26
N ILE A 446 -11.49 7.82 -7.19
CA ILE A 446 -11.58 8.11 -8.61
C ILE A 446 -13.05 8.18 -8.98
N ILE A 447 -13.47 9.30 -9.54
CA ILE A 447 -14.86 9.57 -9.95
C ILE A 447 -14.84 9.80 -11.47
N THR A 448 -15.78 9.16 -12.16
CA THR A 448 -15.97 9.30 -13.61
C THR A 448 -17.45 9.57 -13.89
N PRO A 449 -17.84 10.01 -15.11
CA PRO A 449 -19.25 10.17 -15.43
C PRO A 449 -20.07 8.90 -15.16
N GLU A 450 -19.51 7.73 -15.47
CA GLU A 450 -20.15 6.41 -15.26
C GLU A 450 -20.24 5.99 -13.79
N SER A 451 -19.58 6.69 -12.86
CA SER A 451 -19.69 6.40 -11.43
C SER A 451 -20.93 7.03 -10.79
N ARG A 452 -21.60 7.93 -11.52
CA ARG A 452 -22.80 8.66 -11.07
C ARG A 452 -24.11 8.06 -11.61
N GLU A 453 -24.01 7.03 -12.46
CA GLU A 453 -25.11 6.18 -12.95
C GLU A 453 -25.30 4.97 -12.02
#